data_AF-A0A1E1LXK6-F1
#
_entry.id   AF-A0A1E1LXK6-F1
#
_cell.length_a   1.000
_cell.length_b   1.000
_cell.length_c   1.000
_cell.angle_alpha   90.00
_cell.angle_beta   90.00
_cell.angle_gamma   90.00
#
_symmetry.space_group_name_H-M   'P 1'
#
loop_
_entity.id
_entity.type
_entity.pdbx_description
1 polymer ?
#
loop_
_entity_poly.entity_id
_entity_poly.type
_entity_poly.pdbx_seq_one_letter_code
_entity_poly.pdbx_strand_id
1 'polypeptide(L)'
;MSWDTAGGGGGGGGEWGSGPSKNFNEPANGDAGDGFNNGGDFRGGSGDAFGDAGGGGVGGGGGPSGGCFNCGEEGHMKGDCPNPAKPRPCYNCGEEGHTKQECTNETVVREFSGTCRICEMVGHRATDCPSKPPSICKNCLEEGHEIIGCKNPRKIDRSHIEDVSGEAAWELIKQGVAERDLDDVKDAVDMYVKACPDVTYAQLEDAFRSQGVGIFLIAIEKELNLTYTNMDLQGHLGKKYAISWRWDPKPRAPKEMDVWPTSPEENMERLADAGQPTDCKMPKCSNCDELGHTKKSCPQDQMETERAQVKCYNCDEVGHRVRDCPTPRPDKFACRNCKQSGHSSKECPEPRSAEGVECKKCNEVGHFSRDCPQGGGGGACHNCGETGHRKQDCTNEKQLICRNCDAIGHLGKECPLPRDYSRVKCSNCEEMGHTKVRCKQPLKVEDGEGGDGGFNAGGAGFGNNAGGDDFGNNTEVVSGGGDQWGGGGGGGGAW
;
A
#
# COMPACT_ATOMS: atom_id res chain seq x y z
N MET A 1 43.03 -68.09 7.21
CA MET A 1 44.44 -67.63 7.21
C MET A 1 44.38 -66.15 7.57
N SER A 2 44.26 -65.78 8.85
CA SER A 2 45.37 -65.58 9.81
C SER A 2 46.33 -64.50 9.25
N TRP A 3 46.75 -63.43 9.93
CA TRP A 3 46.89 -63.14 11.37
C TRP A 3 47.15 -61.62 11.54
N ASP A 4 46.68 -61.06 12.67
CA ASP A 4 47.24 -59.97 13.52
C ASP A 4 47.66 -58.62 12.86
N THR A 5 47.42 -57.44 13.44
CA THR A 5 47.81 -57.00 14.79
C THR A 5 47.18 -55.63 15.11
N ALA A 6 46.91 -55.38 16.39
CA ALA A 6 46.36 -54.15 16.96
C ALA A 6 47.42 -53.11 17.37
N GLY A 7 46.99 -51.87 17.63
CA GLY A 7 47.37 -51.17 18.87
C GLY A 7 48.05 -49.79 18.79
N GLY A 8 47.48 -48.85 19.58
CA GLY A 8 48.19 -47.74 20.26
C GLY A 8 48.48 -46.49 19.42
N GLY A 9 48.30 -45.25 19.87
CA GLY A 9 48.14 -44.70 21.21
C GLY A 9 49.19 -43.61 21.46
N GLY A 10 48.75 -42.39 21.81
CA GLY A 10 49.43 -41.52 22.78
C GLY A 10 50.31 -40.35 22.31
N GLY A 11 50.04 -39.18 22.91
CA GLY A 11 51.01 -38.16 23.35
C GLY A 11 51.53 -37.19 22.26
N GLY A 12 51.51 -35.87 22.40
CA GLY A 12 51.52 -35.02 23.59
C GLY A 12 52.92 -34.42 23.82
N GLY A 13 53.04 -33.08 23.75
CA GLY A 13 54.24 -32.30 24.08
C GLY A 13 54.68 -31.41 22.90
N GLY A 14 54.46 -30.09 22.92
CA GLY A 14 55.33 -29.09 23.58
C GLY A 14 56.28 -28.53 22.51
N GLU A 15 56.52 -27.24 22.30
CA GLU A 15 56.58 -26.11 23.21
C GLU A 15 56.62 -24.83 22.36
N TRP A 16 55.91 -23.80 22.79
CA TRP A 16 55.75 -22.51 22.12
C TRP A 16 56.82 -21.53 22.63
N GLY A 17 57.66 -21.03 21.72
CA GLY A 17 58.58 -19.91 21.98
C GLY A 17 58.16 -18.66 21.20
N SER A 18 57.60 -17.70 21.94
CA SER A 18 57.70 -16.24 21.80
C SER A 18 57.57 -15.59 20.41
N GLY A 19 56.43 -14.90 20.22
CA GLY A 19 56.00 -14.15 19.03
C GLY A 19 56.74 -12.81 18.74
N PRO A 20 56.07 -11.72 18.30
CA PRO A 20 54.65 -11.57 17.94
C PRO A 20 54.37 -10.96 16.56
N SER A 21 53.18 -11.31 16.04
CA SER A 21 52.11 -10.48 15.43
C SER A 21 52.50 -9.21 14.65
N LYS A 22 51.88 -8.92 13.51
CA LYS A 22 50.42 -8.71 13.29
C LYS A 22 50.08 -8.99 11.82
N ASN A 23 49.22 -9.96 11.50
CA ASN A 23 47.74 -9.95 11.47
C ASN A 23 47.11 -8.97 10.47
N PHE A 24 46.66 -9.53 9.35
CA PHE A 24 45.28 -9.39 8.86
C PHE A 24 44.81 -10.78 8.44
N ASN A 25 43.70 -11.25 9.03
CA ASN A 25 43.06 -12.53 8.70
C ASN A 25 41.55 -12.27 8.55
N GLU A 26 41.02 -12.65 7.39
CA GLU A 26 39.64 -13.14 7.15
C GLU A 26 39.47 -14.55 7.80
N PRO A 27 38.38 -15.33 7.60
CA PRO A 27 36.94 -15.06 7.39
C PRO A 27 36.00 -15.97 8.26
N ALA A 28 34.69 -15.82 8.01
CA ALA A 28 33.63 -16.86 7.98
C ALA A 28 32.85 -17.33 9.24
N ASN A 29 31.51 -17.14 9.12
CA ASN A 29 30.36 -18.00 9.44
C ASN A 29 29.90 -18.29 10.89
N GLY A 30 28.57 -18.18 11.11
CA GLY A 30 27.86 -18.79 12.24
C GLY A 30 26.50 -18.17 12.60
N ASP A 31 25.47 -18.60 11.88
CA ASP A 31 24.03 -18.76 12.15
C ASP A 31 23.21 -18.10 13.30
N ALA A 32 22.00 -17.71 12.88
CA ALA A 32 20.65 -17.90 13.47
C ALA A 32 20.05 -16.92 14.50
N GLY A 33 18.81 -16.46 14.21
CA GLY A 33 17.80 -16.14 15.22
C GLY A 33 16.90 -14.91 15.00
N ASP A 34 15.98 -14.99 14.03
CA ASP A 34 14.56 -14.59 14.08
C ASP A 34 14.07 -13.16 14.45
N GLY A 35 13.24 -12.59 13.57
CA GLY A 35 12.09 -11.78 14.02
C GLY A 35 11.61 -10.60 13.15
N PHE A 36 10.67 -10.89 12.22
CA PHE A 36 9.55 -10.04 11.76
C PHE A 36 9.81 -8.75 10.94
N ASN A 37 9.48 -8.76 9.64
CA ASN A 37 8.31 -8.01 9.14
C ASN A 37 7.86 -8.43 7.71
N ASN A 38 6.55 -8.34 7.50
CA ASN A 38 5.81 -8.59 6.26
C ASN A 38 6.17 -7.63 5.11
N GLY A 39 6.12 -8.13 3.88
CA GLY A 39 6.08 -7.31 2.67
C GLY A 39 6.52 -8.07 1.42
N GLY A 40 5.69 -9.01 0.97
CA GLY A 40 5.98 -10.01 -0.07
C GLY A 40 6.51 -9.45 -1.38
N ASP A 41 7.59 -10.09 -1.81
CA ASP A 41 8.37 -9.85 -3.01
C ASP A 41 7.65 -10.31 -4.29
N PHE A 42 7.68 -9.40 -5.28
CA PHE A 42 7.80 -9.75 -6.67
C PHE A 42 9.19 -10.34 -6.91
N ARG A 43 9.35 -11.66 -7.12
CA ARG A 43 10.50 -12.23 -7.84
C ARG A 43 10.18 -13.54 -8.58
N GLY A 44 10.68 -13.60 -9.82
CA GLY A 44 10.64 -14.73 -10.75
C GLY A 44 10.15 -14.21 -12.11
N GLY A 45 10.97 -13.70 -13.04
CA GLY A 45 12.35 -14.06 -13.32
C GLY A 45 12.40 -15.07 -14.46
N SER A 46 12.19 -14.61 -15.70
CA SER A 46 12.67 -15.28 -16.90
C SER A 46 13.08 -14.21 -17.91
N GLY A 47 14.40 -14.14 -18.16
CA GLY A 47 14.97 -13.55 -19.38
C GLY A 47 14.47 -14.33 -20.60
N ASP A 48 14.59 -13.84 -21.83
CA ASP A 48 15.63 -12.99 -22.39
C ASP A 48 15.10 -12.22 -23.62
N ALA A 49 15.98 -11.39 -24.19
CA ALA A 49 15.92 -10.79 -25.52
C ALA A 49 15.36 -9.36 -25.65
N PHE A 50 15.86 -8.45 -24.81
CA PHE A 50 16.30 -7.15 -25.33
C PHE A 50 17.82 -7.19 -25.47
N GLY A 51 18.28 -7.70 -26.61
CA GLY A 51 19.63 -7.48 -27.09
C GLY A 51 19.77 -6.02 -27.50
N ASP A 52 19.95 -5.15 -26.51
CA ASP A 52 20.64 -3.89 -26.68
C ASP A 52 21.89 -3.99 -25.81
N ALA A 53 23.05 -3.72 -26.37
CA ALA A 53 24.32 -3.70 -25.66
C ALA A 53 24.36 -2.50 -24.70
N GLY A 54 23.52 -2.53 -23.68
CA GLY A 54 23.49 -1.60 -22.57
C GLY A 54 24.51 -2.01 -21.52
N GLY A 55 25.78 -1.71 -21.78
CA GLY A 55 26.78 -1.69 -20.73
C GLY A 55 26.32 -0.76 -19.60
N GLY A 56 26.47 -1.19 -18.35
CA GLY A 56 26.18 -0.41 -17.16
C GLY A 56 26.94 0.91 -17.15
N GLY A 57 26.33 1.95 -17.70
CA GLY A 57 26.80 3.32 -17.65
C GLY A 57 26.11 4.02 -16.49
N VAL A 58 26.87 4.25 -15.41
CA VAL A 58 26.58 5.24 -14.39
C VAL A 58 26.07 6.54 -15.05
N GLY A 59 24.94 7.05 -14.57
CA GLY A 59 24.23 8.20 -15.13
C GLY A 59 25.09 9.46 -15.21
N GLY A 60 25.70 9.67 -16.38
CA GLY A 60 26.36 10.91 -16.77
C GLY A 60 25.36 11.83 -17.46
N GLY A 61 24.72 12.72 -16.69
CA GLY A 61 23.96 13.85 -17.22
C GLY A 61 24.89 14.89 -17.85
N GLY A 62 25.44 14.58 -19.02
CA GLY A 62 26.21 15.50 -19.85
C GLY A 62 25.63 15.57 -21.25
N GLY A 63 25.97 16.62 -22.01
CA GLY A 63 25.57 16.76 -23.41
C GLY A 63 26.01 15.58 -24.30
N PRO A 64 25.88 15.66 -25.63
CA PRO A 64 26.31 14.60 -26.56
C PRO A 64 27.79 14.15 -26.42
N SER A 65 28.58 14.83 -25.58
CA SER A 65 29.97 14.56 -25.23
C SER A 65 30.24 14.50 -23.70
N GLY A 66 29.24 14.31 -22.82
CA GLY A 66 29.47 14.06 -21.38
C GLY A 66 29.81 15.29 -20.50
N GLY A 67 29.99 16.47 -21.09
CA GLY A 67 30.25 17.72 -20.35
C GLY A 67 29.00 18.44 -19.81
N CYS A 68 29.21 19.36 -18.87
CA CYS A 68 28.21 20.22 -18.25
C CYS A 68 27.38 20.98 -19.29
N PHE A 69 26.05 20.92 -19.22
CA PHE A 69 25.18 21.62 -20.17
C PHE A 69 25.27 23.16 -20.12
N ASN A 70 25.92 23.75 -19.12
CA ASN A 70 26.13 25.20 -19.07
C ASN A 70 27.46 25.62 -19.70
N CYS A 71 28.59 25.09 -19.21
CA CYS A 71 29.93 25.50 -19.66
C CYS A 71 30.62 24.53 -20.61
N GLY A 72 30.12 23.30 -20.76
CA GLY A 72 30.71 22.23 -21.57
C GLY A 72 31.84 21.46 -20.88
N GLU A 73 32.29 21.88 -19.69
CA GLU A 73 33.36 21.21 -18.95
C GLU A 73 32.86 19.94 -18.25
N GLU A 74 33.72 18.92 -18.20
CA GLU A 74 33.42 17.64 -17.58
C GLU A 74 33.58 17.70 -16.04
N GLY A 75 32.99 16.73 -15.33
CA GLY A 75 33.11 16.62 -13.87
C GLY A 75 32.03 17.32 -13.04
N HIS A 76 31.09 18.03 -13.66
CA HIS A 76 29.92 18.59 -12.98
C HIS A 76 28.69 18.68 -13.91
N MET A 77 27.49 18.69 -13.34
CA MET A 77 26.23 18.87 -14.09
C MET A 77 25.78 20.34 -14.08
N LYS A 78 24.76 20.69 -14.88
CA LYS A 78 24.23 22.07 -14.99
C LYS A 78 23.89 22.70 -13.63
N GLY A 79 23.39 21.90 -12.67
CA GLY A 79 22.99 22.37 -11.34
C GLY A 79 24.16 22.77 -10.45
N ASP A 80 25.32 22.14 -10.66
CA ASP A 80 26.54 22.32 -9.86
C ASP A 80 27.62 23.07 -10.64
N CYS A 81 27.22 23.79 -11.69
CA CYS A 81 28.16 24.50 -12.55
C CYS A 81 28.71 25.73 -11.83
N PRO A 82 30.04 25.82 -11.59
CA PRO A 82 30.66 26.97 -10.97
C PRO A 82 30.68 28.20 -11.89
N ASN A 83 30.46 28.01 -13.19
CA ASN A 83 30.42 29.06 -14.19
C ASN A 83 29.01 29.67 -14.29
N PRO A 84 28.90 30.99 -14.52
CA PRO A 84 27.60 31.65 -14.69
C PRO A 84 26.83 31.06 -15.88
N ALA A 85 25.50 31.11 -15.81
CA ALA A 85 24.63 30.63 -16.88
C ALA A 85 24.94 31.38 -18.19
N LYS A 86 25.45 30.67 -19.20
CA LYS A 86 25.64 31.27 -20.54
C LYS A 86 24.27 31.36 -21.23
N PRO A 87 23.90 32.54 -21.78
CA PRO A 87 22.69 32.64 -22.59
C PRO A 87 22.83 31.70 -23.79
N ARG A 88 21.84 30.84 -24.00
CA ARG A 88 21.81 29.99 -25.18
C ARG A 88 21.09 30.73 -26.31
N PRO A 89 21.60 30.70 -27.54
CA PRO A 89 20.88 31.27 -28.67
C PRO A 89 19.55 30.54 -28.86
N CYS A 90 18.54 31.25 -29.31
CA CYS A 90 17.23 30.71 -29.61
C CYS A 90 17.36 29.56 -30.61
N TYR A 91 16.83 28.38 -30.26
CA TYR A 91 16.89 27.20 -31.11
C TYR A 91 16.20 27.38 -32.47
N ASN A 92 15.36 28.41 -32.64
CA ASN A 92 14.73 28.74 -33.92
C ASN A 92 15.61 29.68 -34.76
N CYS A 93 15.88 30.91 -34.32
CA CYS A 93 16.57 31.93 -35.12
C CYS A 93 18.07 32.07 -34.83
N GLY A 94 18.59 31.48 -33.75
CA GLY A 94 20.01 31.60 -33.37
C GLY A 94 20.38 32.89 -32.63
N GLU A 95 19.43 33.80 -32.41
CA GLU A 95 19.67 35.03 -31.66
C GLU A 95 19.55 34.80 -30.15
N GLU A 96 20.37 35.49 -29.36
CA GLU A 96 20.35 35.40 -27.90
C GLU A 96 19.27 36.31 -27.29
N GLY A 97 18.81 36.01 -26.08
CA GLY A 97 17.90 36.87 -25.31
C GLY A 97 16.42 36.49 -25.33
N HIS A 98 16.01 35.41 -26.03
CA HIS A 98 14.63 34.90 -25.99
C HIS A 98 14.58 33.37 -26.13
N THR A 99 13.51 32.74 -25.65
CA THR A 99 13.28 31.30 -25.82
C THR A 99 12.54 30.99 -27.12
N LYS A 100 12.50 29.71 -27.53
CA LYS A 100 11.73 29.29 -28.73
C LYS A 100 10.25 29.70 -28.65
N GLN A 101 9.69 29.79 -27.45
CA GLN A 101 8.29 30.18 -27.24
C GLN A 101 8.06 31.68 -27.45
N GLU A 102 9.09 32.49 -27.23
CA GLU A 102 9.06 33.96 -27.34
C GLU A 102 9.73 34.44 -28.64
N CYS A 103 10.05 33.51 -29.54
CA CYS A 103 10.69 33.82 -30.81
C CYS A 103 9.65 34.36 -31.80
N THR A 104 9.80 35.61 -32.19
CA THR A 104 8.96 36.28 -33.20
C THR A 104 9.40 36.01 -34.63
N ASN A 105 10.59 35.43 -34.82
CA ASN A 105 11.11 35.08 -36.13
C ASN A 105 10.41 33.83 -36.68
N GLU A 106 10.23 33.78 -38.01
CA GLU A 106 9.61 32.63 -38.67
C GLU A 106 10.33 31.30 -38.35
N THR A 107 9.58 30.20 -38.36
CA THR A 107 10.18 28.89 -38.04
C THR A 107 11.13 28.48 -39.15
N VAL A 108 12.43 28.46 -38.85
CA VAL A 108 13.45 28.04 -39.81
C VAL A 108 13.40 26.52 -39.93
N VAL A 109 12.91 26.01 -41.07
CA VAL A 109 12.94 24.58 -41.40
C VAL A 109 14.38 24.21 -41.75
N ARG A 110 15.15 23.78 -40.76
CA ARG A 110 16.48 23.21 -41.01
C ARG A 110 16.33 21.81 -41.58
N GLU A 111 16.96 21.56 -42.71
CA GLU A 111 17.08 20.22 -43.27
C GLU A 111 17.71 19.28 -42.24
N PHE A 112 17.19 18.06 -42.15
CA PHE A 112 17.67 17.09 -41.17
C PHE A 112 19.07 16.62 -41.58
N SER A 113 20.10 17.22 -40.97
CA SER A 113 21.51 16.84 -41.17
C SER A 113 21.94 15.64 -40.32
N GLY A 114 20.99 14.98 -39.64
CA GLY A 114 21.27 13.80 -38.83
C GLY A 114 21.33 12.52 -39.66
N THR A 115 21.95 11.49 -39.10
CA THR A 115 21.85 10.12 -39.61
C THR A 115 20.52 9.49 -39.20
N CYS A 116 19.90 8.77 -40.12
CA CYS A 116 18.72 7.96 -39.85
C CYS A 116 19.10 6.84 -38.88
N ARG A 117 18.35 6.67 -37.79
CA ARG A 117 18.64 5.63 -36.78
C ARG A 117 18.34 4.19 -37.24
N ILE A 118 17.75 4.01 -38.42
CA ILE A 118 17.35 2.69 -38.95
C ILE A 118 18.37 2.19 -39.97
N CYS A 119 18.80 3.05 -40.90
CA CYS A 119 19.68 2.68 -42.00
C CYS A 119 21.02 3.43 -41.97
N GLU A 120 21.24 4.26 -40.95
CA GLU A 120 22.45 5.09 -40.74
C GLU A 120 22.76 6.10 -41.84
N MET A 121 21.94 6.16 -42.90
CA MET A 121 22.07 7.12 -43.99
C MET A 121 21.61 8.51 -43.54
N VAL A 122 22.31 9.53 -44.04
CA VAL A 122 21.96 10.94 -43.80
C VAL A 122 20.81 11.40 -44.69
N GLY A 123 20.10 12.46 -44.26
CA GLY A 123 19.15 13.18 -45.11
C GLY A 123 17.67 12.82 -44.92
N HIS A 124 17.31 11.88 -44.04
CA HIS A 124 15.92 11.59 -43.68
C HIS A 124 15.79 11.14 -42.22
N ARG A 125 14.62 11.35 -41.62
CA ARG A 125 14.32 10.88 -40.27
C ARG A 125 13.94 9.40 -40.31
N ALA A 126 14.04 8.71 -39.17
CA ALA A 126 13.62 7.31 -39.05
C ALA A 126 12.16 7.06 -39.48
N THR A 127 11.28 8.07 -39.35
CA THR A 127 9.89 8.01 -39.82
C THR A 127 9.78 7.85 -41.33
N ASP A 128 10.70 8.47 -42.09
CA ASP A 128 10.67 8.59 -43.55
C ASP A 128 11.71 7.66 -44.21
N CYS A 129 12.18 6.66 -43.48
CA CYS A 129 13.22 5.75 -43.96
C CYS A 129 12.68 4.83 -45.07
N PRO A 130 13.27 4.84 -46.28
CA PRO A 130 12.83 4.01 -47.39
C PRO A 130 13.09 2.51 -47.15
N SER A 131 14.00 2.17 -46.24
CA SER A 131 14.30 0.78 -45.84
C SER A 131 13.71 0.43 -44.46
N LYS A 132 12.64 1.12 -44.04
CA LYS A 132 11.98 0.83 -42.76
C LYS A 132 11.36 -0.58 -42.81
N PRO A 133 11.74 -1.51 -41.91
CA PRO A 133 11.08 -2.81 -41.84
C PRO A 133 9.59 -2.62 -41.51
N PRO A 134 8.71 -3.50 -42.00
CA PRO A 134 7.29 -3.42 -41.68
C PRO A 134 7.09 -3.44 -40.16
N SER A 135 6.12 -2.65 -39.68
CA SER A 135 5.78 -2.65 -38.27
C SER A 135 5.19 -4.00 -37.88
N ILE A 136 5.78 -4.63 -36.86
CA ILE A 136 5.28 -5.85 -36.25
C ILE A 136 4.25 -5.47 -35.17
N CYS A 137 3.09 -6.12 -35.19
CA CYS A 137 2.06 -5.93 -34.18
C CYS A 137 2.54 -6.46 -32.82
N LYS A 138 2.55 -5.64 -31.76
CA LYS A 138 3.00 -6.10 -30.43
C LYS A 138 2.05 -7.07 -29.72
N ASN A 139 0.89 -7.38 -30.31
CA ASN A 139 -0.05 -8.36 -29.76
C ASN A 139 0.14 -9.75 -30.38
N CYS A 140 0.03 -9.87 -31.71
CA CYS A 140 0.12 -11.16 -32.40
C CYS A 140 1.49 -11.44 -33.04
N LEU A 141 2.39 -10.46 -33.07
CA LEU A 141 3.73 -10.53 -33.69
C LEU A 141 3.72 -10.75 -35.22
N GLU A 142 2.60 -10.51 -35.88
CA GLU A 142 2.51 -10.51 -37.34
C GLU A 142 2.80 -9.11 -37.93
N GLU A 143 3.28 -9.10 -39.16
CA GLU A 143 3.60 -7.88 -39.89
C GLU A 143 2.34 -7.23 -40.52
N GLY A 144 2.42 -5.91 -40.77
CA GLY A 144 1.47 -5.21 -41.64
C GLY A 144 0.28 -4.54 -40.96
N HIS A 145 0.17 -4.59 -39.62
CA HIS A 145 -0.84 -3.86 -38.87
C HIS A 145 -0.37 -3.40 -37.49
N GLU A 146 -1.08 -2.43 -36.91
CA GLU A 146 -0.87 -1.95 -35.54
C GLU A 146 -1.82 -2.62 -34.54
N ILE A 147 -1.50 -2.53 -33.25
CA ILE A 147 -2.28 -3.16 -32.17
C ILE A 147 -3.73 -2.66 -32.14
N ILE A 148 -3.96 -1.39 -32.47
CA ILE A 148 -5.26 -0.68 -32.35
C ILE A 148 -6.36 -1.38 -33.18
N GLY A 149 -5.99 -2.10 -34.24
CA GLY A 149 -6.91 -2.86 -35.09
C GLY A 149 -6.63 -4.36 -35.14
N CYS A 150 -5.79 -4.89 -34.24
CA CYS A 150 -5.42 -6.30 -34.25
C CYS A 150 -6.61 -7.17 -33.79
N LYS A 151 -7.08 -8.05 -34.68
CA LYS A 151 -8.12 -9.05 -34.37
C LYS A 151 -7.53 -10.42 -34.03
N ASN A 152 -6.23 -10.58 -34.20
CA ASN A 152 -5.58 -11.87 -34.01
C ASN A 152 -5.39 -12.15 -32.52
N PRO A 153 -5.46 -13.42 -32.10
CA PRO A 153 -5.14 -13.82 -30.74
C PRO A 153 -3.72 -13.35 -30.38
N ARG A 154 -3.53 -12.99 -29.10
CA ARG A 154 -2.21 -12.66 -28.58
C ARG A 154 -1.28 -13.86 -28.74
N LYS A 155 -0.07 -13.60 -29.23
CA LYS A 155 0.97 -14.62 -29.23
C LYS A 155 1.49 -14.78 -27.80
N ILE A 156 1.14 -15.90 -27.17
CA ILE A 156 1.63 -16.27 -25.84
C ILE A 156 2.93 -17.04 -26.02
N ASP A 157 4.00 -16.55 -25.40
CA ASP A 157 5.27 -17.29 -25.33
C ASP A 157 5.30 -18.14 -24.05
N ARG A 158 5.42 -19.47 -24.23
CA ARG A 158 5.52 -20.46 -23.16
C ARG A 158 6.89 -21.14 -23.11
N SER A 159 7.89 -20.55 -23.76
CA SER A 159 9.25 -21.10 -23.83
C SER A 159 9.92 -21.28 -22.45
N HIS A 160 9.60 -20.39 -21.50
CA HIS A 160 10.14 -20.40 -20.13
C HIS A 160 9.54 -21.48 -19.21
N ILE A 161 8.41 -22.08 -19.59
CA ILE A 161 7.73 -23.12 -18.79
C ILE A 161 8.37 -24.48 -19.09
N GLU A 162 8.54 -25.33 -18.10
CA GLU A 162 9.12 -26.66 -18.29
C GLU A 162 8.25 -27.57 -19.16
N ASP A 163 8.89 -28.41 -19.99
CA ASP A 163 8.21 -29.40 -20.81
C ASP A 163 7.91 -30.66 -19.99
N VAL A 164 6.70 -30.73 -19.45
CA VAL A 164 6.17 -31.91 -18.75
C VAL A 164 4.99 -32.51 -19.51
N SER A 165 4.72 -33.80 -19.31
CA SER A 165 3.52 -34.42 -19.89
C SER A 165 2.26 -33.89 -19.21
N GLY A 166 1.12 -33.92 -19.92
CA GLY A 166 -0.16 -33.46 -19.35
C GLY A 166 -0.57 -34.24 -18.09
N GLU A 167 -0.25 -35.53 -18.02
CA GLU A 167 -0.51 -36.35 -16.83
C GLU A 167 0.37 -35.94 -15.64
N ALA A 168 1.66 -35.67 -15.88
CA ALA A 168 2.58 -35.23 -14.83
C ALA A 168 2.20 -33.83 -14.32
N ALA A 169 1.87 -32.90 -15.22
CA ALA A 169 1.36 -31.58 -14.86
C ALA A 169 0.07 -31.68 -14.02
N TRP A 170 -0.81 -32.62 -14.35
CA TRP A 170 -2.05 -32.81 -13.59
C TRP A 170 -1.82 -33.30 -12.16
N GLU A 171 -0.83 -34.16 -11.93
CA GLU A 171 -0.45 -34.56 -10.57
C GLU A 171 0.18 -33.40 -9.79
N LEU A 172 0.96 -32.53 -10.44
CA LEU A 172 1.46 -31.30 -9.82
C LEU A 172 0.32 -30.35 -9.43
N ILE A 173 -0.73 -30.22 -10.26
CA ILE A 173 -1.93 -29.45 -9.90
C ILE A 173 -2.55 -30.01 -8.61
N LYS A 174 -2.74 -31.33 -8.52
CA LYS A 174 -3.29 -31.97 -7.30
C LYS A 174 -2.40 -31.74 -6.10
N GLN A 175 -1.08 -31.78 -6.27
CA GLN A 175 -0.12 -31.51 -5.21
C GLN A 175 -0.26 -30.06 -4.70
N GLY A 176 -0.24 -29.07 -5.59
CA GLY A 176 -0.41 -27.66 -5.21
C GLY A 176 -1.74 -27.40 -4.50
N VAL A 177 -2.82 -28.07 -4.93
CA VAL A 177 -4.11 -27.99 -4.23
C VAL A 177 -4.07 -28.62 -2.85
N ALA A 178 -3.38 -29.76 -2.68
CA ALA A 178 -3.21 -30.41 -1.38
C ALA A 178 -2.40 -29.54 -0.40
N GLU A 179 -1.38 -28.84 -0.91
CA GLU A 179 -0.55 -27.89 -0.15
C GLU A 179 -1.25 -26.54 0.07
N ARG A 180 -2.36 -26.30 -0.65
CA ARG A 180 -3.12 -25.04 -0.70
C ARG A 180 -2.29 -23.85 -1.19
N ASP A 181 -1.29 -24.12 -2.03
CA ASP A 181 -0.51 -23.10 -2.70
C ASP A 181 -1.17 -22.77 -4.04
N LEU A 182 -1.62 -21.53 -4.20
CA LEU A 182 -2.30 -21.12 -5.41
C LEU A 182 -1.34 -20.86 -6.57
N ASP A 183 -0.11 -20.44 -6.27
CA ASP A 183 0.85 -20.09 -7.31
C ASP A 183 1.43 -21.36 -7.92
N ASP A 184 1.73 -22.38 -7.11
CA ASP A 184 2.10 -23.72 -7.61
C ASP A 184 1.00 -24.33 -8.49
N VAL A 185 -0.27 -24.13 -8.13
CA VAL A 185 -1.40 -24.61 -8.95
C VAL A 185 -1.45 -23.90 -10.30
N LYS A 186 -1.23 -22.58 -10.34
CA LYS A 186 -1.21 -21.84 -11.61
C LYS A 186 -0.03 -22.26 -12.49
N ASP A 187 1.14 -22.41 -11.90
CA ASP A 187 2.35 -22.83 -12.63
C ASP A 187 2.16 -24.25 -13.21
N ALA A 188 1.59 -25.17 -12.43
CA ALA A 188 1.24 -26.52 -12.89
C ALA A 188 0.13 -26.51 -13.95
N VAL A 189 -0.84 -25.60 -13.88
CA VAL A 189 -1.81 -25.40 -14.96
C VAL A 189 -1.14 -24.87 -16.21
N ASP A 190 -0.24 -23.89 -16.13
CA ASP A 190 0.47 -23.36 -17.29
C ASP A 190 1.32 -24.45 -17.98
N MET A 191 1.94 -25.35 -17.20
CA MET A 191 2.57 -26.58 -17.69
C MET A 191 1.56 -27.49 -18.42
N TYR A 192 0.38 -27.71 -17.83
CA TYR A 192 -0.68 -28.52 -18.45
C TYR A 192 -1.18 -27.92 -19.76
N VAL A 193 -1.41 -26.60 -19.81
CA VAL A 193 -1.87 -25.88 -21.01
C VAL A 193 -0.75 -25.84 -22.06
N LYS A 194 0.54 -25.88 -21.68
CA LYS A 194 1.66 -26.09 -22.62
C LYS A 194 1.58 -27.46 -23.29
N ALA A 195 1.30 -28.52 -22.52
CA ALA A 195 1.14 -29.88 -23.04
C ALA A 195 -0.16 -30.08 -23.85
N CYS A 196 -1.24 -29.36 -23.51
CA CYS A 196 -2.56 -29.43 -24.13
C CYS A 196 -3.05 -28.02 -24.50
N PRO A 197 -2.61 -27.43 -25.62
CA PRO A 197 -2.86 -26.02 -25.95
C PRO A 197 -4.31 -25.66 -26.24
N ASP A 198 -5.13 -26.64 -26.62
CA ASP A 198 -6.55 -26.43 -26.96
C ASP A 198 -7.47 -26.42 -25.73
N VAL A 199 -6.94 -26.60 -24.51
CA VAL A 199 -7.76 -26.63 -23.29
C VAL A 199 -8.30 -25.24 -22.94
N THR A 200 -9.60 -25.18 -22.64
CA THR A 200 -10.28 -23.96 -22.21
C THR A 200 -10.48 -23.94 -20.69
N TYR A 201 -10.73 -22.76 -20.11
CA TYR A 201 -11.07 -22.64 -18.69
C TYR A 201 -12.32 -23.46 -18.31
N ALA A 202 -13.31 -23.53 -19.19
CA ALA A 202 -14.50 -24.37 -18.98
C ALA A 202 -14.13 -25.86 -18.90
N GLN A 203 -13.26 -26.36 -19.79
CA GLN A 203 -12.81 -27.75 -19.73
C GLN A 203 -11.97 -28.05 -18.49
N LEU A 204 -11.13 -27.11 -18.05
CA LEU A 204 -10.38 -27.24 -16.80
C LEU A 204 -11.32 -27.33 -15.59
N GLU A 205 -12.34 -26.47 -15.52
CA GLU A 205 -13.30 -26.50 -14.42
C GLU A 205 -14.11 -27.80 -14.39
N ASP A 206 -14.54 -28.31 -15.55
CA ASP A 206 -15.22 -29.61 -15.65
C ASP A 206 -14.32 -30.76 -15.15
N ALA A 207 -13.03 -30.72 -15.52
CA ALA A 207 -12.04 -31.69 -15.06
C ALA A 207 -11.76 -31.57 -13.55
N PHE A 208 -11.68 -30.35 -13.00
CA PHE A 208 -11.50 -30.12 -11.56
C PHE A 208 -12.69 -30.62 -10.74
N ARG A 209 -13.92 -30.41 -11.23
CA ARG A 209 -15.15 -30.87 -10.57
C ARG A 209 -15.32 -32.37 -10.66
N SER A 210 -15.14 -32.96 -11.85
CA SER A 210 -15.33 -34.40 -12.06
C SER A 210 -14.34 -35.25 -11.27
N GLN A 211 -13.11 -34.76 -11.07
CA GLN A 211 -12.08 -35.45 -10.29
C GLN A 211 -12.02 -35.02 -8.82
N GLY A 212 -12.84 -34.05 -8.41
CA GLY A 212 -12.87 -33.57 -7.02
C GLY A 212 -11.54 -32.97 -6.56
N VAL A 213 -10.85 -32.24 -7.44
CA VAL A 213 -9.50 -31.71 -7.16
C VAL A 213 -9.49 -30.75 -5.97
N GLY A 214 -10.58 -30.01 -5.72
CA GLY A 214 -10.71 -29.11 -4.57
C GLY A 214 -10.36 -27.65 -4.85
N ILE A 215 -10.26 -27.27 -6.13
CA ILE A 215 -10.15 -25.89 -6.60
C ILE A 215 -11.27 -25.61 -7.61
N PHE A 216 -11.71 -24.36 -7.67
CA PHE A 216 -12.80 -23.89 -8.51
C PHE A 216 -12.37 -22.63 -9.28
N LEU A 217 -12.59 -22.66 -10.59
CA LEU A 217 -12.49 -21.52 -11.47
C LEU A 217 -13.85 -20.82 -11.52
N ILE A 218 -13.92 -19.61 -10.99
CA ILE A 218 -15.14 -18.82 -10.94
C ILE A 218 -15.01 -17.62 -11.87
N ALA A 219 -15.95 -17.48 -12.80
CA ALA A 219 -16.02 -16.36 -13.71
C ALA A 219 -16.80 -15.19 -13.08
N ILE A 220 -16.09 -14.11 -12.72
CA ILE A 220 -16.64 -12.95 -12.03
C ILE A 220 -16.64 -11.74 -12.97
N GLU A 221 -17.76 -11.01 -13.04
CA GLU A 221 -17.83 -9.75 -13.78
C GLU A 221 -17.10 -8.66 -12.97
N LYS A 222 -16.03 -8.12 -13.55
CA LYS A 222 -15.20 -7.11 -12.90
C LYS A 222 -14.93 -5.97 -13.87
N GLU A 223 -15.15 -4.76 -13.40
CA GLU A 223 -14.74 -3.54 -14.12
C GLU A 223 -13.21 -3.44 -14.12
N LEU A 224 -12.62 -3.49 -15.30
CA LEU A 224 -11.19 -3.32 -15.50
C LEU A 224 -10.89 -1.89 -15.94
N ASN A 225 -9.71 -1.40 -15.58
CA ASN A 225 -9.18 -0.17 -16.15
C ASN A 225 -9.06 -0.34 -17.67
N LEU A 226 -9.23 0.75 -18.43
CA LEU A 226 -9.18 0.74 -19.91
C LEU A 226 -7.90 0.07 -20.48
N THR A 227 -6.77 0.16 -19.79
CA THR A 227 -5.51 -0.47 -20.23
C THR A 227 -5.45 -1.98 -20.00
N TYR A 228 -6.48 -2.58 -19.42
CA TYR A 228 -6.58 -4.01 -19.14
C TYR A 228 -7.74 -4.63 -19.90
N THR A 229 -7.57 -5.88 -20.28
CA THR A 229 -8.59 -6.71 -20.93
C THR A 229 -8.46 -8.13 -20.42
N ASN A 230 -9.54 -8.90 -20.37
CA ASN A 230 -9.44 -10.32 -20.04
C ASN A 230 -9.04 -11.12 -21.29
N MET A 231 -8.12 -12.06 -21.10
CA MET A 231 -7.58 -12.90 -22.17
C MET A 231 -7.72 -14.37 -21.82
N ASP A 232 -8.19 -15.20 -22.75
CA ASP A 232 -8.26 -16.65 -22.55
C ASP A 232 -6.90 -17.35 -22.69
N LEU A 233 -6.86 -18.65 -22.42
CA LEU A 233 -5.66 -19.49 -22.51
C LEU A 233 -5.08 -19.58 -23.93
N GLN A 234 -5.88 -19.29 -24.96
CA GLN A 234 -5.51 -19.29 -26.38
C GLN A 234 -5.07 -17.90 -26.87
N GLY A 235 -5.18 -16.86 -26.04
CA GLY A 235 -4.78 -15.50 -26.36
C GLY A 235 -5.88 -14.62 -26.94
N HIS A 236 -7.14 -15.07 -27.02
CA HIS A 236 -8.23 -14.19 -27.45
C HIS A 236 -8.51 -13.15 -26.38
N LEU A 237 -8.45 -11.88 -26.76
CA LEU A 237 -8.70 -10.73 -25.91
C LEU A 237 -10.20 -10.37 -25.87
N GLY A 238 -10.58 -9.49 -24.94
CA GLY A 238 -11.93 -8.92 -24.88
C GLY A 238 -12.96 -9.80 -24.18
N LYS A 239 -12.52 -10.75 -23.35
CA LYS A 239 -13.44 -11.61 -22.59
C LYS A 239 -14.21 -10.80 -21.54
N LYS A 240 -15.49 -11.08 -21.35
CA LYS A 240 -16.32 -10.32 -20.41
C LYS A 240 -15.95 -10.59 -18.96
N TYR A 241 -15.72 -11.85 -18.61
CA TYR A 241 -15.52 -12.27 -17.22
C TYR A 241 -14.04 -12.42 -16.86
N ALA A 242 -13.70 -12.05 -15.63
CA ALA A 242 -12.37 -12.31 -15.07
C ALA A 242 -12.36 -13.67 -14.34
N ILE A 243 -11.37 -14.50 -14.64
CA ILE A 243 -11.15 -15.77 -13.94
C ILE A 243 -10.70 -15.49 -12.50
N SER A 244 -11.35 -16.16 -11.55
CA SER A 244 -11.01 -16.13 -10.14
C SER A 244 -10.80 -17.55 -9.61
N TRP A 245 -9.61 -17.84 -9.11
CA TRP A 245 -9.25 -19.12 -8.52
C TRP A 245 -9.70 -19.17 -7.05
N ARG A 246 -10.49 -20.18 -6.67
CA ARG A 246 -11.12 -20.27 -5.35
C ARG A 246 -11.02 -21.68 -4.78
N TRP A 247 -10.83 -21.77 -3.46
CA TRP A 247 -10.87 -23.03 -2.71
C TRP A 247 -12.29 -23.49 -2.38
N ASP A 248 -13.26 -22.58 -2.45
CA ASP A 248 -14.66 -22.83 -2.12
C ASP A 248 -15.54 -22.40 -3.30
N PRO A 249 -16.63 -23.13 -3.60
CA PRO A 249 -17.55 -22.78 -4.68
C PRO A 249 -18.51 -21.63 -4.31
N LYS A 250 -18.38 -21.06 -3.11
CA LYS A 250 -19.25 -20.01 -2.56
C LYS A 250 -18.46 -18.73 -2.29
N PRO A 251 -19.10 -17.55 -2.43
CA PRO A 251 -18.46 -16.28 -2.12
C PRO A 251 -18.16 -16.21 -0.61
N ARG A 252 -16.96 -15.73 -0.26
CA ARG A 252 -16.57 -15.50 1.15
C ARG A 252 -16.94 -14.10 1.62
N ALA A 253 -16.88 -13.11 0.73
CA ALA A 253 -17.16 -11.72 1.05
C ALA A 253 -18.61 -11.35 0.67
N PRO A 254 -19.36 -10.64 1.54
CA PRO A 254 -20.72 -10.20 1.21
C PRO A 254 -20.81 -9.38 -0.08
N LYS A 255 -19.78 -8.56 -0.38
CA LYS A 255 -19.71 -7.74 -1.59
C LYS A 255 -19.58 -8.56 -2.88
N GLU A 256 -19.11 -9.80 -2.80
CA GLU A 256 -18.96 -10.67 -3.97
C GLU A 256 -20.26 -11.40 -4.30
N MET A 257 -21.23 -11.46 -3.38
CA MET A 257 -22.47 -12.22 -3.56
C MET A 257 -23.28 -11.77 -4.78
N ASP A 258 -23.28 -10.47 -5.07
CA ASP A 258 -24.07 -9.89 -6.16
C ASP A 258 -23.49 -10.21 -7.55
N VAL A 259 -22.17 -10.40 -7.64
CA VAL A 259 -21.47 -10.71 -8.91
C VAL A 259 -21.19 -12.20 -9.11
N TRP A 260 -21.35 -13.00 -8.04
CA TRP A 260 -21.08 -14.44 -8.06
C TRP A 260 -22.10 -15.18 -8.96
N PRO A 261 -21.67 -16.19 -9.73
CA PRO A 261 -22.60 -17.01 -10.51
C PRO A 261 -23.58 -17.75 -9.59
N THR A 262 -24.86 -17.78 -9.97
CA THR A 262 -25.92 -18.36 -9.13
C THR A 262 -25.89 -19.88 -9.12
N SER A 263 -25.40 -20.50 -10.19
CA SER A 263 -25.25 -21.95 -10.32
C SER A 263 -23.92 -22.36 -10.96
N PRO A 264 -23.47 -23.62 -10.77
CA PRO A 264 -22.32 -24.16 -11.48
C PRO A 264 -22.48 -24.11 -12.99
N GLU A 265 -23.67 -24.37 -13.53
CA GLU A 265 -23.96 -24.34 -14.97
C GLU A 265 -23.81 -22.93 -15.53
N GLU A 266 -24.32 -21.91 -14.83
CA GLU A 266 -24.11 -20.51 -15.19
C GLU A 266 -22.61 -20.16 -15.17
N ASN A 267 -21.86 -20.66 -14.17
CA ASN A 267 -20.41 -20.47 -14.13
C ASN A 267 -19.72 -21.08 -15.36
N MET A 268 -20.13 -22.27 -15.82
CA MET A 268 -19.56 -22.90 -17.03
C MET A 268 -19.81 -22.08 -18.29
N GLU A 269 -21.01 -21.49 -18.43
CA GLU A 269 -21.32 -20.58 -19.55
C GLU A 269 -20.46 -19.31 -19.48
N ARG A 270 -20.35 -18.71 -18.30
CA ARG A 270 -19.49 -17.54 -18.09
C ARG A 270 -18.01 -17.86 -18.34
N LEU A 271 -17.54 -19.07 -18.02
CA LEU A 271 -16.16 -19.52 -18.25
C LEU A 271 -15.80 -19.61 -19.74
N ALA A 272 -16.77 -19.79 -20.64
CA ALA A 272 -16.53 -19.76 -22.08
C ALA A 272 -16.14 -18.34 -22.58
N ASP A 273 -16.60 -17.31 -21.89
CA ASP A 273 -16.26 -15.90 -22.12
C ASP A 273 -15.48 -15.29 -20.94
N ALA A 274 -14.63 -16.11 -20.32
CA ALA A 274 -13.76 -15.68 -19.25
C ALA A 274 -12.29 -15.69 -19.65
N GLY A 275 -11.53 -14.81 -19.02
CA GLY A 275 -10.09 -14.72 -19.22
C GLY A 275 -9.36 -14.19 -17.99
N GLN A 276 -8.03 -14.30 -18.02
CA GLN A 276 -7.17 -13.66 -17.04
C GLN A 276 -7.02 -12.17 -17.39
N PRO A 277 -7.16 -11.24 -16.42
CA PRO A 277 -6.89 -9.83 -16.65
C PRO A 277 -5.43 -9.61 -17.08
N THR A 278 -5.22 -9.04 -18.26
CA THR A 278 -3.91 -8.73 -18.82
C THR A 278 -3.87 -7.33 -19.41
N ASP A 279 -2.68 -6.74 -19.47
CA ASP A 279 -2.48 -5.45 -20.12
C ASP A 279 -2.77 -5.57 -21.63
N CYS A 280 -3.60 -4.69 -22.17
CA CYS A 280 -4.00 -4.68 -23.58
C CYS A 280 -2.89 -4.17 -24.52
N LYS A 281 -1.76 -3.68 -23.98
CA LYS A 281 -0.59 -3.15 -24.71
C LYS A 281 -0.88 -1.88 -25.53
N MET A 282 -2.08 -1.34 -25.42
CA MET A 282 -2.48 -0.08 -26.05
C MET A 282 -2.27 1.07 -25.08
N PRO A 283 -1.56 2.15 -25.48
CA PRO A 283 -1.40 3.31 -24.62
C PRO A 283 -2.75 4.00 -24.44
N LYS A 284 -3.02 4.44 -23.21
CA LYS A 284 -4.13 5.35 -22.90
C LYS A 284 -3.71 6.78 -23.20
N CYS A 285 -4.52 7.52 -23.94
CA CYS A 285 -4.31 8.92 -24.19
C CYS A 285 -4.59 9.74 -22.93
N SER A 286 -3.63 10.53 -22.45
CA SER A 286 -3.84 11.42 -21.30
C SER A 286 -4.59 12.72 -21.63
N ASN A 287 -5.09 12.85 -22.86
CA ASN A 287 -5.94 13.96 -23.27
C ASN A 287 -7.42 13.55 -23.30
N CYS A 288 -7.76 12.53 -24.07
CA CYS A 288 -9.14 12.09 -24.29
C CYS A 288 -9.51 10.77 -23.60
N ASP A 289 -8.57 10.16 -22.85
CA ASP A 289 -8.73 8.87 -22.18
C ASP A 289 -9.01 7.65 -23.08
N GLU A 290 -9.02 7.81 -24.41
CA GLU A 290 -9.16 6.72 -25.38
C GLU A 290 -7.86 5.92 -25.55
N LEU A 291 -7.99 4.67 -26.00
CA LEU A 291 -6.86 3.77 -26.23
C LEU A 291 -6.30 3.88 -27.63
N GLY A 292 -5.01 3.54 -27.77
CA GLY A 292 -4.33 3.35 -29.04
C GLY A 292 -3.40 4.50 -29.43
N HIS A 293 -3.56 5.69 -28.84
CA HIS A 293 -2.71 6.84 -29.15
C HIS A 293 -2.25 7.57 -27.89
N THR A 294 -1.23 8.41 -28.03
CA THR A 294 -0.72 9.25 -26.93
C THR A 294 -1.24 10.67 -27.08
N LYS A 295 -1.15 11.50 -26.02
CA LYS A 295 -1.56 12.91 -26.06
C LYS A 295 -0.98 13.71 -27.24
N LYS A 296 0.22 13.37 -27.72
CA LYS A 296 0.87 14.05 -28.86
C LYS A 296 0.20 13.75 -30.20
N SER A 297 -0.47 12.61 -30.30
CA SER A 297 -1.14 12.12 -31.50
C SER A 297 -2.65 12.01 -31.28
N CYS A 298 -3.17 12.78 -30.31
CA CYS A 298 -4.60 12.81 -30.04
C CYS A 298 -5.31 13.60 -31.15
N PRO A 299 -6.38 13.05 -31.76
CA PRO A 299 -7.16 13.76 -32.77
C PRO A 299 -8.08 14.82 -32.16
N GLN A 300 -8.32 14.76 -30.85
CA GLN A 300 -9.13 15.72 -30.12
C GLN A 300 -8.29 16.92 -29.69
N ASP A 301 -8.93 18.08 -29.59
CA ASP A 301 -8.29 19.29 -29.10
C ASP A 301 -7.70 19.08 -27.70
N GLN A 302 -6.58 19.75 -27.42
CA GLN A 302 -5.93 19.61 -26.12
C GLN A 302 -6.82 20.18 -25.02
N MET A 303 -7.28 19.30 -24.12
CA MET A 303 -8.01 19.72 -22.94
C MET A 303 -7.03 20.44 -22.00
N GLU A 304 -7.37 21.67 -21.63
CA GLU A 304 -6.63 22.42 -20.62
C GLU A 304 -6.87 21.77 -19.26
N THR A 305 -5.89 20.98 -18.80
CA THR A 305 -5.89 20.52 -17.41
C THR A 305 -5.46 21.70 -16.55
N GLU A 306 -6.36 22.20 -15.71
CA GLU A 306 -6.02 23.18 -14.69
C GLU A 306 -4.90 22.59 -13.82
N ARG A 307 -3.69 23.12 -13.96
CA ARG A 307 -2.57 22.70 -13.12
C ARG A 307 -2.91 23.09 -11.70
N ALA A 308 -3.12 22.09 -10.83
CA ALA A 308 -3.31 22.32 -9.41
C ALA A 308 -2.19 23.22 -8.89
N GLN A 309 -2.54 24.46 -8.55
CA GLN A 309 -1.57 25.45 -8.10
C GLN A 309 -1.03 24.99 -6.75
N VAL A 310 0.29 24.90 -6.64
CA VAL A 310 0.94 24.54 -5.37
C VAL A 310 0.71 25.68 -4.40
N LYS A 311 -0.17 25.46 -3.42
CA LYS A 311 -0.43 26.35 -2.28
C LYS A 311 0.59 26.08 -1.18
N CYS A 312 1.10 27.13 -0.57
CA CYS A 312 2.02 27.03 0.56
C CYS A 312 1.24 26.77 1.85
N TYR A 313 1.44 25.61 2.50
CA TYR A 313 0.79 25.29 3.78
C TYR A 313 1.16 26.20 4.98
N ASN A 314 2.02 27.20 4.78
CA ASN A 314 2.38 28.16 5.83
C ASN A 314 1.61 29.49 5.72
N CYS A 315 1.41 29.99 4.50
CA CYS A 315 0.77 31.29 4.25
C CYS A 315 -0.41 31.23 3.27
N ASP A 316 -0.77 30.03 2.80
CA ASP A 316 -1.82 29.73 1.81
C ASP A 316 -1.66 30.40 0.43
N GLU A 317 -0.56 31.13 0.23
CA GLU A 317 -0.21 31.74 -1.05
C GLU A 317 0.24 30.70 -2.07
N VAL A 318 -0.11 30.93 -3.33
CA VAL A 318 0.26 30.07 -4.47
C VAL A 318 1.62 30.45 -5.04
N GLY A 319 2.30 29.47 -5.63
CA GLY A 319 3.54 29.72 -6.40
C GLY A 319 4.85 29.39 -5.66
N HIS A 320 4.79 28.96 -4.40
CA HIS A 320 5.95 28.45 -3.67
C HIS A 320 5.57 27.31 -2.71
N ARG A 321 6.55 26.48 -2.33
CA ARG A 321 6.38 25.45 -1.30
C ARG A 321 6.79 25.99 0.07
N VAL A 322 6.40 25.31 1.14
CA VAL A 322 6.71 25.68 2.54
C VAL A 322 8.20 25.90 2.83
N ARG A 323 9.09 25.33 2.01
CA ARG A 323 10.55 25.53 2.11
C ARG A 323 10.99 26.91 1.62
N ASP A 324 10.35 27.41 0.58
CA ASP A 324 10.68 28.66 -0.11
C ASP A 324 9.70 29.78 0.29
N CYS A 325 9.04 29.59 1.44
CA CYS A 325 8.06 30.52 1.96
C CYS A 325 8.75 31.74 2.59
N PRO A 326 8.46 32.96 2.11
CA PRO A 326 9.07 34.18 2.64
C PRO A 326 8.54 34.54 4.03
N THR A 327 7.38 33.99 4.44
CA THR A 327 6.82 34.25 5.77
C THR A 327 7.46 33.34 6.81
N PRO A 328 7.89 33.87 7.96
CA PRO A 328 8.40 33.04 9.06
C PRO A 328 7.30 32.07 9.51
N ARG A 329 7.68 30.83 9.82
CA ARG A 329 6.73 29.82 10.27
C ARG A 329 6.25 30.17 11.68
N PRO A 330 4.93 30.20 11.95
CA PRO A 330 4.44 30.39 13.30
C PRO A 330 4.88 29.20 14.15
N ASP A 331 5.50 29.47 15.29
CA ASP A 331 5.92 28.43 16.21
C ASP A 331 4.68 27.83 16.90
N LYS A 332 4.34 26.60 16.53
CA LYS A 332 3.21 25.85 17.12
C LYS A 332 3.38 25.56 18.61
N PHE A 333 4.60 25.72 19.14
CA PHE A 333 4.96 25.54 20.54
C PHE A 333 5.10 26.87 21.29
N ALA A 334 4.76 28.00 20.66
CA ALA A 334 4.69 29.27 21.34
C ALA A 334 3.67 29.24 22.50
N CYS A 335 4.02 29.89 23.60
CA CYS A 335 3.19 30.02 24.77
C CYS A 335 1.84 30.65 24.41
N ARG A 336 0.73 29.99 24.75
CA ARG A 336 -0.62 30.50 24.44
C ARG A 336 -1.02 31.77 25.21
N ASN A 337 -0.22 32.20 26.19
CA ASN A 337 -0.44 33.44 26.93
C ASN A 337 0.28 34.61 26.24
N CYS A 338 1.61 34.55 26.09
CA CYS A 338 2.43 35.65 25.56
C CYS A 338 2.89 35.48 24.10
N LYS A 339 2.54 34.38 23.43
CA LYS A 339 2.93 34.00 22.05
C LYS A 339 4.45 33.90 21.81
N GLN A 340 5.26 33.86 22.86
CA GLN A 340 6.71 33.63 22.76
C GLN A 340 7.03 32.14 22.83
N SER A 341 8.05 31.72 22.08
CA SER A 341 8.56 30.34 22.09
C SER A 341 9.47 30.06 23.29
N GLY A 342 9.72 28.78 23.57
CA GLY A 342 10.66 28.35 24.61
C GLY A 342 10.08 28.11 26.00
N HIS A 343 8.76 28.31 26.21
CA HIS A 343 8.10 27.95 27.47
C HIS A 343 6.62 27.59 27.27
N SER A 344 6.06 26.78 28.18
CA SER A 344 4.64 26.42 28.16
C SER A 344 3.78 27.48 28.85
N SER A 345 2.46 27.50 28.60
CA SER A 345 1.51 28.42 29.28
C SER A 345 1.48 28.27 30.82
N LYS A 346 2.09 27.22 31.37
CA LYS A 346 2.25 27.03 32.82
C LYS A 346 3.48 27.74 33.38
N GLU A 347 4.50 27.93 32.57
CA GLU A 347 5.80 28.52 32.93
C GLU A 347 5.94 29.93 32.33
N CYS A 348 4.83 30.52 31.90
CA CYS A 348 4.83 31.86 31.34
C CYS A 348 5.18 32.89 32.42
N PRO A 349 6.25 33.69 32.24
CA PRO A 349 6.64 34.72 33.20
C PRO A 349 5.69 35.92 33.21
N GLU A 350 4.89 36.07 32.15
CA GLU A 350 3.87 37.12 32.07
C GLU A 350 2.60 36.71 32.84
N PRO A 351 1.92 37.67 33.50
CA PRO A 351 0.67 37.40 34.19
C PRO A 351 -0.34 36.78 33.22
N ARG A 352 -1.14 35.83 33.71
CA ARG A 352 -2.21 35.24 32.92
C ARG A 352 -3.22 36.33 32.58
N SER A 353 -3.19 36.80 31.34
CA SER A 353 -4.17 37.76 30.84
C SER A 353 -5.31 37.00 30.18
N ALA A 354 -6.54 37.39 30.45
CA ALA A 354 -7.72 36.92 29.72
C ALA A 354 -7.96 37.72 28.43
N GLU A 355 -7.14 38.76 28.19
CA GLU A 355 -7.25 39.66 27.06
C GLU A 355 -6.85 38.92 25.77
N GLY A 356 -7.86 38.65 24.93
CA GLY A 356 -7.69 37.87 23.69
C GLY A 356 -7.83 36.34 23.85
N VAL A 357 -8.16 35.82 25.04
CA VAL A 357 -8.50 34.40 25.22
C VAL A 357 -9.96 34.19 24.86
N GLU A 358 -10.21 33.47 23.78
CA GLU A 358 -11.55 33.02 23.39
C GLU A 358 -12.02 31.85 24.27
N CYS A 359 -13.19 32.02 24.87
CA CYS A 359 -13.81 30.99 25.67
C CYS A 359 -14.35 29.87 24.77
N LYS A 360 -13.80 28.66 24.87
CA LYS A 360 -14.29 27.48 24.13
C LYS A 360 -15.75 27.05 24.37
N LYS A 361 -16.48 27.71 25.29
CA LYS A 361 -17.89 27.40 25.60
C LYS A 361 -18.87 28.37 24.95
N CYS A 362 -18.54 29.66 24.90
CA CYS A 362 -19.41 30.70 24.33
C CYS A 362 -18.75 31.46 23.16
N ASN A 363 -17.50 31.14 22.83
CA ASN A 363 -16.65 31.80 21.84
C ASN A 363 -16.44 33.30 22.07
N GLU A 364 -16.80 33.82 23.24
CA GLU A 364 -16.54 35.22 23.61
C GLU A 364 -15.15 35.37 24.22
N VAL A 365 -14.52 36.53 23.98
CA VAL A 365 -13.21 36.88 24.49
C VAL A 365 -13.29 37.56 25.86
N GLY A 366 -12.21 37.51 26.63
CA GLY A 366 -12.09 38.26 27.90
C GLY A 366 -12.32 37.43 29.16
N HIS A 367 -12.52 36.11 29.03
CA HIS A 367 -12.59 35.19 30.17
C HIS A 367 -12.15 33.77 29.77
N PHE A 368 -11.64 32.99 30.73
CA PHE A 368 -11.30 31.58 30.49
C PHE A 368 -12.57 30.73 30.48
N SER A 369 -12.57 29.58 29.79
CA SER A 369 -13.72 28.64 29.77
C SER A 369 -14.21 28.16 31.15
N ARG A 370 -13.42 28.38 32.19
CA ARG A 370 -13.77 28.10 33.58
C ARG A 370 -14.60 29.21 34.23
N ASP A 371 -14.45 30.43 33.75
CA ASP A 371 -15.04 31.67 34.27
C ASP A 371 -16.10 32.23 33.30
N CYS A 372 -16.67 31.34 32.47
CA CYS A 372 -17.63 31.70 31.44
C CYS A 372 -18.99 32.08 32.04
N PRO A 373 -19.48 33.32 31.84
CA PRO A 373 -20.74 33.78 32.39
C PRO A 373 -21.95 33.08 31.76
N GLN A 374 -21.92 32.82 30.45
CA GLN A 374 -22.92 31.97 29.76
C GLN A 374 -22.77 30.48 30.08
N GLY A 375 -21.59 30.06 30.55
CA GLY A 375 -21.19 28.66 30.72
C GLY A 375 -21.10 28.26 32.18
N GLY A 376 -22.20 28.44 32.92
CA GLY A 376 -22.47 28.00 34.30
C GLY A 376 -21.31 27.27 34.97
N GLY A 377 -20.55 28.02 35.77
CA GLY A 377 -19.52 27.47 36.64
C GLY A 377 -20.11 26.47 37.63
N GLY A 378 -20.02 25.18 37.28
CA GLY A 378 -20.32 24.06 38.16
C GLY A 378 -21.78 23.61 38.07
N GLY A 379 -22.08 22.71 37.13
CA GLY A 379 -23.28 21.87 37.27
C GLY A 379 -23.33 21.24 38.66
N ALA A 380 -24.55 20.92 39.12
CA ALA A 380 -24.82 20.20 40.36
C ALA A 380 -23.68 19.23 40.70
N CYS A 381 -23.10 19.36 41.91
CA CYS A 381 -21.96 18.57 42.35
C CYS A 381 -22.24 17.10 42.05
N HIS A 382 -21.41 16.46 41.23
CA HIS A 382 -21.62 15.06 40.84
C HIS A 382 -21.53 14.05 42.00
N ASN A 383 -21.34 14.53 43.24
CA ASN A 383 -21.43 13.75 44.47
C ASN A 383 -22.76 13.96 45.21
N CYS A 384 -23.17 15.20 45.51
CA CYS A 384 -24.37 15.49 46.32
C CYS A 384 -25.52 16.19 45.56
N GLY A 385 -25.32 16.55 44.29
CA GLY A 385 -26.33 17.24 43.47
C GLY A 385 -26.50 18.74 43.77
N GLU A 386 -25.83 19.28 44.78
CA GLU A 386 -25.94 20.71 45.13
C GLU A 386 -25.05 21.57 44.24
N THR A 387 -25.54 22.75 43.89
CA THR A 387 -24.82 23.74 43.09
C THR A 387 -23.96 24.64 43.99
N GLY A 388 -22.81 25.09 43.50
CA GLY A 388 -21.92 26.02 44.24
C GLY A 388 -20.58 25.43 44.67
N HIS A 389 -20.37 24.12 44.51
CA HIS A 389 -19.07 23.46 44.70
C HIS A 389 -18.88 22.30 43.71
N ARG A 390 -17.64 21.85 43.48
CA ARG A 390 -17.33 20.69 42.62
C ARG A 390 -17.13 19.44 43.46
N LYS A 391 -17.07 18.27 42.82
CA LYS A 391 -16.80 16.97 43.47
C LYS A 391 -15.56 16.97 44.39
N GLN A 392 -14.55 17.78 44.08
CA GLN A 392 -13.32 17.90 44.88
C GLN A 392 -13.48 18.75 46.14
N ASP A 393 -14.43 19.69 46.13
CA ASP A 393 -14.69 20.63 47.23
C ASP A 393 -15.99 20.27 47.96
N CYS A 394 -16.50 19.06 47.75
CA CYS A 394 -17.74 18.57 48.33
C CYS A 394 -17.49 18.09 49.76
N THR A 395 -18.10 18.78 50.73
CA THR A 395 -18.08 18.41 52.15
C THR A 395 -19.02 17.26 52.49
N ASN A 396 -19.96 16.92 51.59
CA ASN A 396 -20.86 15.79 51.76
C ASN A 396 -20.13 14.47 51.47
N GLU A 397 -20.43 13.43 52.25
CA GLU A 397 -19.84 12.11 52.09
C GLU A 397 -20.04 11.57 50.66
N LYS A 398 -19.08 10.77 50.18
CA LYS A 398 -19.06 10.29 48.80
C LYS A 398 -20.20 9.30 48.55
N GLN A 399 -21.31 9.75 47.97
CA GLN A 399 -22.45 8.91 47.63
C GLN A 399 -22.21 8.25 46.26
N LEU A 400 -22.09 6.92 46.26
CA LEU A 400 -21.97 6.13 45.04
C LEU A 400 -23.34 5.97 44.38
N ILE A 401 -23.72 6.88 43.49
CA ILE A 401 -25.00 6.83 42.77
C ILE A 401 -24.87 5.92 41.54
N CYS A 402 -25.76 4.93 41.44
CA CYS A 402 -25.82 4.00 40.32
C CYS A 402 -26.39 4.66 39.06
N ARG A 403 -25.63 4.71 37.96
CA ARG A 403 -26.09 5.30 36.68
C ARG A 403 -27.18 4.50 35.95
N ASN A 404 -27.57 3.35 36.46
CA ASN A 404 -28.64 2.52 35.89
C ASN A 404 -29.99 2.82 36.56
N CYS A 405 -30.02 2.90 37.89
CA CYS A 405 -31.26 3.03 38.68
C CYS A 405 -31.28 4.22 39.66
N ASP A 406 -30.26 5.07 39.65
CA ASP A 406 -30.06 6.25 40.51
C ASP A 406 -30.04 6.00 42.02
N ALA A 407 -30.06 4.74 42.45
CA ALA A 407 -29.92 4.37 43.85
C ALA A 407 -28.47 4.60 44.34
N ILE A 408 -28.35 5.01 45.61
CA ILE A 408 -27.08 5.22 46.29
C ILE A 408 -26.51 3.91 46.84
N GLY A 409 -25.18 3.83 46.92
CA GLY A 409 -24.44 2.76 47.59
C GLY A 409 -23.84 1.68 46.68
N HIS A 410 -24.04 1.71 45.36
CA HIS A 410 -23.47 0.72 44.45
C HIS A 410 -23.09 1.29 43.07
N LEU A 411 -22.13 0.65 42.39
CA LEU A 411 -21.77 1.00 41.03
C LEU A 411 -22.75 0.37 40.03
N GLY A 412 -22.85 0.93 38.82
CA GLY A 412 -23.73 0.38 37.77
C GLY A 412 -23.45 -1.07 37.37
N LYS A 413 -22.27 -1.62 37.71
CA LYS A 413 -21.92 -3.03 37.53
C LYS A 413 -22.53 -3.96 38.59
N GLU A 414 -22.83 -3.43 39.76
CA GLU A 414 -23.37 -4.13 40.94
C GLU A 414 -24.87 -3.85 41.11
N CYS A 415 -25.50 -3.27 40.08
CA CYS A 415 -26.91 -2.94 40.13
C CYS A 415 -27.76 -4.22 40.08
N PRO A 416 -28.66 -4.45 41.06
CA PRO A 416 -29.53 -5.62 41.08
C PRO A 416 -30.64 -5.54 40.02
N LEU A 417 -30.85 -4.37 39.41
CA LEU A 417 -31.84 -4.17 38.34
C LEU A 417 -31.20 -4.40 36.97
N PRO A 418 -31.96 -4.97 36.01
CA PRO A 418 -31.49 -5.14 34.65
C PRO A 418 -31.08 -3.80 34.04
N ARG A 419 -30.09 -3.84 33.16
CA ARG A 419 -29.56 -2.63 32.53
C ARG A 419 -30.62 -1.99 31.64
N ASP A 420 -31.01 -0.76 31.97
CA ASP A 420 -31.94 0.01 31.18
C ASP A 420 -31.21 0.66 29.99
N TYR A 421 -31.38 0.07 28.82
CA TYR A 421 -30.77 0.57 27.60
C TYR A 421 -31.40 1.88 27.11
N SER A 422 -32.61 2.25 27.55
CA SER A 422 -33.27 3.51 27.19
C SER A 422 -32.48 4.74 27.62
N ARG A 423 -31.64 4.61 28.64
CA ARG A 423 -30.78 5.67 29.19
C ARG A 423 -29.38 5.69 28.57
N VAL A 424 -29.07 4.74 27.68
CA VAL A 424 -27.76 4.61 27.01
C VAL A 424 -27.81 5.30 25.65
N LYS A 425 -26.97 6.32 25.46
CA LYS A 425 -26.73 6.97 24.16
C LYS A 425 -25.76 6.14 23.32
N CYS A 426 -26.15 5.77 22.12
CA CYS A 426 -25.31 5.05 21.17
C CYS A 426 -24.18 5.96 20.67
N SER A 427 -22.92 5.50 20.74
CA SER A 427 -21.78 6.30 20.28
C SER A 427 -21.58 6.29 18.75
N ASN A 428 -22.43 5.59 17.99
CA ASN A 428 -22.39 5.57 16.52
C ASN A 428 -23.48 6.46 15.91
N CYS A 429 -24.75 6.18 16.25
CA CYS A 429 -25.89 6.95 15.72
C CYS A 429 -26.42 8.03 16.66
N GLU A 430 -25.88 8.15 17.87
CA GLU A 430 -26.30 9.12 18.91
C GLU A 430 -27.73 8.94 19.44
N GLU A 431 -28.44 7.90 19.02
CA GLU A 431 -29.78 7.58 19.51
C GLU A 431 -29.72 6.89 20.89
N MET A 432 -30.75 7.14 21.69
CA MET A 432 -30.92 6.48 22.99
C MET A 432 -31.50 5.06 22.79
N GLY A 433 -31.26 4.14 23.72
CA GLY A 433 -31.91 2.81 23.69
C GLY A 433 -31.01 1.63 23.35
N HIS A 434 -29.76 1.84 22.92
CA HIS A 434 -28.86 0.76 22.53
C HIS A 434 -27.37 1.14 22.60
N THR A 435 -26.50 0.14 22.62
CA THR A 435 -25.03 0.32 22.54
C THR A 435 -24.54 0.26 21.09
N LYS A 436 -23.32 0.74 20.82
CA LYS A 436 -22.68 0.67 19.48
C LYS A 436 -22.76 -0.71 18.83
N VAL A 437 -22.61 -1.78 19.62
CA VAL A 437 -22.64 -3.17 19.14
C VAL A 437 -24.03 -3.60 18.67
N ARG A 438 -25.10 -3.02 19.23
CA ARG A 438 -26.49 -3.30 18.87
C ARG A 438 -27.08 -2.21 17.98
N CYS A 439 -26.23 -1.34 17.44
CA CYS A 439 -26.61 -0.29 16.51
C CYS A 439 -26.88 -0.92 15.14
N LYS A 440 -28.08 -0.71 14.61
CA LYS A 440 -28.46 -1.17 13.25
C LYS A 440 -28.00 -0.19 12.17
N GLN A 441 -27.57 1.00 12.55
CA GLN A 441 -27.05 1.99 11.62
C GLN A 441 -25.63 1.60 11.19
N PRO A 442 -25.26 1.80 9.92
CA PRO A 442 -23.90 1.62 9.47
C PRO A 442 -22.95 2.44 10.35
N LEU A 443 -21.74 1.92 10.57
CA LEU A 443 -20.72 2.70 11.27
C LEU A 443 -20.52 4.00 10.50
N LYS A 444 -20.65 5.14 11.19
CA LYS A 444 -20.26 6.43 10.63
C LYS A 444 -18.76 6.34 10.37
N VAL A 445 -18.38 6.02 9.15
CA VAL A 445 -17.09 6.39 8.60
C VAL A 445 -17.18 7.89 8.43
N GLU A 446 -16.50 8.62 9.31
CA GLU A 446 -16.24 10.02 9.04
C GLU A 446 -15.39 10.03 7.76
N ASP A 447 -15.91 10.59 6.68
CA ASP A 447 -15.12 11.06 5.54
C ASP A 447 -14.28 12.25 6.05
N GLY A 448 -13.32 11.93 6.90
CA GLY A 448 -12.32 12.84 7.39
C GLY A 448 -11.28 13.02 6.30
N GLU A 449 -11.31 14.20 5.68
CA GLU A 449 -10.15 14.80 5.03
C GLU A 449 -8.89 14.49 5.84
N GLY A 450 -7.84 14.05 5.14
CA GLY A 450 -6.61 13.49 5.69
C GLY A 450 -6.09 14.22 6.93
N GLY A 451 -6.32 13.59 8.08
CA GLY A 451 -5.53 13.82 9.28
C GLY A 451 -4.40 12.81 9.28
N ASP A 452 -3.24 13.21 8.77
CA ASP A 452 -2.01 12.43 8.80
C ASP A 452 -1.66 12.14 10.27
N GLY A 453 -2.06 10.97 10.76
CA GLY A 453 -1.62 10.42 12.03
C GLY A 453 -0.13 10.11 11.92
N GLY A 454 0.69 11.12 12.21
CA GLY A 454 2.13 11.00 12.27
C GLY A 454 2.54 9.82 13.13
N PHE A 455 3.27 8.90 12.52
CA PHE A 455 4.01 7.82 13.16
C PHE A 455 4.94 8.44 14.20
N ASN A 456 4.52 8.43 15.47
CA ASN A 456 5.41 8.79 16.56
C ASN A 456 6.11 7.50 17.01
N ALA A 457 7.29 7.27 16.43
CA ALA A 457 8.26 6.32 16.96
C ALA A 457 8.72 6.83 18.33
N GLY A 458 8.22 6.22 19.40
CA GLY A 458 8.58 6.59 20.76
C GLY A 458 8.14 5.55 21.78
N GLY A 459 9.02 4.58 22.06
CA GLY A 459 9.15 3.91 23.35
C GLY A 459 8.12 2.82 23.67
N ALA A 460 8.46 1.57 23.35
CA ALA A 460 7.90 0.41 24.03
C ALA A 460 8.62 0.20 25.39
N GLY A 461 7.82 -0.13 26.42
CA GLY A 461 8.24 -0.90 27.59
C GLY A 461 8.26 -0.13 28.93
N PHE A 462 7.67 -0.58 30.04
CA PHE A 462 6.92 -1.81 30.36
C PHE A 462 6.06 -1.50 31.59
N GLY A 463 4.81 -1.96 31.60
CA GLY A 463 3.90 -1.83 32.74
C GLY A 463 2.88 -2.95 32.71
N ASN A 464 3.23 -4.08 33.33
CA ASN A 464 2.43 -5.28 33.43
C ASN A 464 1.05 -5.00 34.05
N ASN A 465 -0.03 -5.39 33.37
CA ASN A 465 -1.18 -5.94 34.07
C ASN A 465 -1.83 -7.01 33.20
N ALA A 466 -1.61 -8.26 33.61
CA ALA A 466 -2.29 -9.43 33.12
C ALA A 466 -3.76 -9.38 33.55
N GLY A 467 -4.66 -9.58 32.60
CA GLY A 467 -6.09 -9.77 32.83
C GLY A 467 -6.64 -10.51 31.62
N GLY A 468 -6.39 -11.82 31.58
CA GLY A 468 -6.82 -12.71 30.51
C GLY A 468 -8.33 -12.81 30.40
N ASP A 469 -8.82 -12.62 29.19
CA ASP A 469 -10.15 -12.88 28.71
C ASP A 469 -10.23 -14.33 28.23
N ASP A 470 -10.58 -15.22 29.17
CA ASP A 470 -11.01 -16.59 28.91
C ASP A 470 -12.45 -16.56 28.37
N PHE A 471 -12.61 -16.81 27.07
CA PHE A 471 -13.90 -17.09 26.44
C PHE A 471 -14.11 -18.62 26.38
N GLY A 472 -14.55 -19.16 27.51
CA GLY A 472 -15.11 -20.50 27.63
C GLY A 472 -16.48 -20.63 26.94
N ASN A 473 -16.50 -21.53 25.97
CA ASN A 473 -17.63 -22.10 25.24
C ASN A 473 -18.70 -22.69 26.17
N ASN A 474 -19.99 -22.62 25.81
CA ASN A 474 -21.09 -23.23 26.57
C ASN A 474 -21.96 -24.11 25.66
N THR A 475 -21.69 -25.42 25.67
CA THR A 475 -22.61 -26.55 25.38
C THR A 475 -21.87 -27.79 25.92
N GLU A 476 -22.31 -28.55 26.91
CA GLU A 476 -23.42 -29.52 26.90
C GLU A 476 -23.58 -30.18 28.29
N VAL A 477 -24.83 -30.55 28.62
CA VAL A 477 -25.29 -31.87 29.12
C VAL A 477 -24.65 -32.48 30.41
N VAL A 478 -25.48 -32.49 31.46
CA VAL A 478 -25.84 -33.61 32.37
C VAL A 478 -24.76 -34.54 32.99
N SER A 479 -24.92 -34.71 34.31
CA SER A 479 -24.52 -35.82 35.21
C SER A 479 -23.22 -35.71 36.03
N GLY A 480 -23.41 -35.53 37.34
CA GLY A 480 -23.03 -36.58 38.30
C GLY A 480 -21.70 -36.44 39.05
N GLY A 481 -21.81 -36.05 40.32
CA GLY A 481 -21.19 -36.81 41.41
C GLY A 481 -19.83 -36.35 41.95
N GLY A 482 -19.84 -36.02 43.25
CA GLY A 482 -18.83 -36.53 44.20
C GLY A 482 -17.68 -35.60 44.54
N ASP A 483 -17.78 -35.01 45.75
CA ASP A 483 -16.81 -35.10 46.85
C ASP A 483 -15.34 -34.67 46.62
N GLN A 484 -14.56 -34.10 47.54
CA GLN A 484 -14.66 -33.62 48.92
C GLN A 484 -13.17 -33.46 49.31
N TRP A 485 -12.71 -32.24 49.60
CA TRP A 485 -11.57 -31.89 50.48
C TRP A 485 -10.15 -32.15 49.94
N GLY A 486 -9.08 -31.43 50.30
CA GLY A 486 -8.74 -30.31 51.17
C GLY A 486 -7.32 -29.89 50.70
N GLY A 487 -6.65 -28.82 51.10
CA GLY A 487 -6.60 -28.04 52.32
C GLY A 487 -5.15 -27.49 52.43
N GLY A 488 -4.99 -26.30 53.00
CA GLY A 488 -3.72 -25.75 53.52
C GLY A 488 -2.71 -25.26 52.46
N GLY A 489 -2.03 -24.12 52.58
CA GLY A 489 -1.83 -23.23 53.72
C GLY A 489 -0.34 -22.82 53.81
N GLY A 490 -0.09 -21.50 53.90
CA GLY A 490 1.20 -20.89 54.31
C GLY A 490 2.24 -20.71 53.20
N GLY A 491 3.00 -19.63 53.10
CA GLY A 491 3.19 -18.46 53.96
C GLY A 491 4.64 -17.96 53.84
N GLY A 492 4.84 -16.63 53.75
CA GLY A 492 6.11 -15.89 53.93
C GLY A 492 7.14 -16.02 52.79
N GLY A 493 7.92 -15.00 52.39
CA GLY A 493 8.18 -13.66 52.91
C GLY A 493 9.67 -13.35 52.71
N ALA A 494 9.99 -12.19 52.08
CA ALA A 494 11.30 -11.50 51.97
C ALA A 494 12.46 -12.32 51.33
N TRP A 495 13.31 -11.80 50.46
CA TRP A 495 14.00 -10.50 50.39
C TRP A 495 14.25 -10.09 48.94
#